data_AF-A0A448WXQ5-F1
#
_entry.id   AF-A0A448WXQ5-F1
#
_cell.length_a   1.000
_cell.length_b   1.000
_cell.length_c   1.000
_cell.angle_alpha   90.00
_cell.angle_beta   90.00
_cell.angle_gamma   90.00
#
_symmetry.space_group_name_H-M   'P 1'
#
loop_
_entity.id
_entity.type
_entity.pdbx_description
1 polymer ?
#
loop_
_entity_poly.entity_id
_entity_poly.type
_entity_poly.pdbx_seq_one_letter_code
_entity_poly.pdbx_strand_id
1 'polypeptide(L)'
;MAIFYNDQSVLENHHLAVAFKILQDDPDSDILLGLTKKQRLSFRKIVIDLVLATDMSKHMSMLADLKTTVESHRASGLNVLNLSTYTTRIQILQNLVHAADLSNPAKPLNLYKQWVSLIAEEFFRQGDRERELGIEISPMCDRTVSCIPSSQVWYQEY
;
A
#
# COMPACT_ATOMS: atom_id res chain seq x y z
N MET A 1 -9.00 -7.21 -15.53
CA MET A 1 -7.79 -6.44 -15.12
C MET A 1 -6.59 -7.34 -14.91
N ALA A 2 -6.72 -8.48 -14.23
CA ALA A 2 -5.65 -9.47 -14.03
C ALA A 2 -4.88 -9.83 -15.33
N ILE A 3 -5.60 -10.15 -16.41
CA ILE A 3 -5.01 -10.42 -17.75
C ILE A 3 -4.16 -9.25 -18.28
N PHE A 4 -4.61 -8.00 -18.08
CA PHE A 4 -3.88 -6.83 -18.59
C PHE A 4 -2.57 -6.58 -17.84
N TYR A 5 -2.48 -6.99 -16.57
CA TYR A 5 -1.30 -6.80 -15.72
C TYR A 5 -0.54 -8.10 -15.44
N ASN A 6 -0.87 -9.18 -16.16
CA ASN A 6 -0.22 -10.50 -16.03
C ASN A 6 -0.13 -10.97 -14.57
N ASP A 7 -1.21 -10.77 -13.82
CA ASP A 7 -1.34 -11.15 -12.40
C ASP A 7 -0.32 -10.48 -11.44
N GLN A 8 0.39 -9.44 -11.89
CA GLN A 8 1.37 -8.70 -11.08
C GLN A 8 0.80 -7.37 -10.59
N SER A 9 0.71 -7.19 -9.26
CA SER A 9 0.25 -5.95 -8.59
C SER A 9 -0.95 -5.32 -9.32
N VAL A 10 -2.01 -6.10 -9.50
CA VAL A 10 -3.09 -5.82 -10.46
C VAL A 10 -3.82 -4.52 -10.11
N LEU A 11 -4.12 -4.31 -8.84
CA LEU A 11 -4.83 -3.12 -8.37
C LEU A 11 -3.90 -1.90 -8.32
N GLU A 12 -2.66 -2.06 -7.87
CA GLU A 12 -1.68 -0.97 -7.77
C GLU A 12 -1.33 -0.42 -9.17
N ASN A 13 -1.15 -1.29 -10.16
CA ASN A 13 -0.98 -0.88 -11.55
C ASN A 13 -2.23 -0.16 -12.09
N HIS A 14 -3.42 -0.62 -11.73
CA HIS A 14 -4.66 0.05 -12.13
C HIS A 14 -4.78 1.44 -11.51
N HIS A 15 -4.47 1.59 -10.22
CA HIS A 15 -4.45 2.89 -9.52
C HIS A 15 -3.53 3.89 -10.22
N LEU A 16 -2.32 3.45 -10.58
CA LEU A 16 -1.37 4.28 -11.33
C LEU A 16 -1.88 4.66 -12.72
N ALA A 17 -2.43 3.70 -13.47
CA ALA A 17 -2.94 3.94 -14.81
C ALA A 17 -4.08 4.98 -14.81
N VAL A 18 -5.03 4.84 -13.89
CA VAL A 18 -6.15 5.77 -13.75
C VAL A 18 -5.67 7.16 -13.33
N ALA A 19 -4.82 7.25 -12.30
CA ALA A 19 -4.32 8.53 -11.80
C ALA A 19 -3.55 9.32 -12.87
N PHE A 20 -2.65 8.66 -13.61
CA PHE A 20 -1.91 9.33 -14.68
C PHE A 20 -2.76 9.63 -15.91
N LYS A 21 -3.81 8.86 -16.17
CA LYS A 21 -4.77 9.16 -17.23
C LYS A 21 -5.55 10.43 -16.91
N ILE A 22 -6.08 10.56 -15.69
CA ILE A 22 -6.78 11.77 -15.24
C ILE A 22 -5.87 13.01 -15.37
N LEU A 23 -4.61 12.90 -14.97
CA LEU A 23 -3.62 13.98 -15.08
C LEU A 23 -3.33 14.40 -16.54
N GLN A 24 -3.51 13.51 -17.51
CA GLN A 24 -3.22 13.77 -18.94
C GLN A 24 -4.45 14.21 -19.73
N ASP A 25 -5.61 13.63 -19.43
CA ASP A 25 -6.84 13.81 -20.21
C ASP A 25 -7.54 15.13 -19.89
N ASP A 26 -7.35 15.67 -18.68
CA ASP A 26 -7.96 16.92 -18.23
C ASP A 26 -6.89 17.98 -17.88
N PRO A 27 -6.74 19.06 -18.67
CA PRO A 27 -5.80 20.15 -18.38
C PRO A 27 -6.02 20.82 -17.02
N ASP A 28 -7.27 20.88 -16.53
CA ASP A 28 -7.58 21.47 -15.23
C ASP A 28 -7.15 20.55 -14.07
N SER A 29 -6.93 19.27 -14.35
CA SER A 29 -6.42 18.27 -13.42
C SER A 29 -4.89 18.15 -13.41
N ASP A 30 -4.15 18.81 -14.33
CA ASP A 30 -2.68 18.72 -14.39
C ASP A 30 -2.02 19.54 -13.26
N ILE A 31 -1.91 18.93 -12.08
CA ILE A 31 -1.22 19.52 -10.93
C ILE A 31 0.31 19.68 -11.14
N LEU A 32 0.87 19.21 -12.26
CA LEU A 32 2.30 19.25 -12.57
C LEU A 32 2.67 20.33 -13.61
N LEU A 33 1.77 21.25 -13.96
CA LEU A 33 1.99 22.30 -14.97
C LEU A 33 3.30 23.09 -14.80
N GLY A 34 3.70 23.39 -13.56
CA GLY A 34 4.95 24.12 -13.26
C GLY A 34 6.25 23.30 -13.34
N LEU A 35 6.16 21.97 -13.54
CA LEU A 35 7.33 21.10 -13.56
C LEU A 35 7.95 20.98 -14.95
N THR A 36 9.28 21.07 -15.00
CA THR A 36 10.05 20.74 -16.20
C THR A 36 9.85 19.27 -16.59
N LYS A 37 10.11 18.93 -17.85
CA LYS A 37 10.05 17.55 -18.35
C LYS A 37 10.87 16.56 -17.50
N LYS A 38 12.07 16.96 -17.04
CA LYS A 38 12.93 16.15 -16.17
C LYS A 38 12.28 15.90 -14.81
N GLN A 39 11.68 16.93 -14.21
CA GLN A 39 10.97 16.80 -12.94
C GLN A 39 9.73 15.91 -13.06
N ARG A 40 8.95 16.03 -14.14
CA ARG A 40 7.79 15.15 -14.41
C ARG A 40 8.19 13.69 -14.54
N LEU A 41 9.29 13.39 -15.23
CA LEU A 41 9.82 12.02 -15.33
C LEU A 41 10.25 11.49 -13.95
N SER A 42 10.94 12.31 -13.15
CA SER A 42 11.33 11.95 -11.79
C SER A 42 10.11 11.72 -10.88
N PHE A 43 9.12 12.62 -10.93
CA PHE A 43 7.87 12.49 -10.19
C PHE A 43 7.15 11.21 -10.55
N ARG A 44 6.97 10.95 -11.85
CA ARG A 44 6.32 9.73 -12.33
C ARG A 44 7.02 8.47 -11.82
N LYS A 45 8.35 8.44 -11.89
CA LYS A 45 9.14 7.30 -11.39
C LYS A 45 8.91 7.09 -9.89
N ILE A 46 9.00 8.15 -9.10
CA ILE A 46 8.81 8.07 -7.64
C ILE A 46 7.39 7.58 -7.31
N VAL A 47 6.35 8.16 -7.91
CA VAL A 47 4.96 7.76 -7.65
C VAL A 47 4.71 6.29 -8.00
N ILE A 48 5.25 5.82 -9.14
CA ILE A 48 5.17 4.40 -9.51
C ILE A 48 5.85 3.51 -8.46
N ASP A 49 7.09 3.86 -8.09
CA ASP A 49 7.85 3.10 -7.09
C ASP A 49 7.11 3.06 -5.73
N LEU A 50 6.40 4.14 -5.34
CA LEU A 50 5.64 4.21 -4.09
C LEU A 50 4.31 3.43 -4.11
N VAL A 51 3.49 3.60 -5.14
CA VAL A 51 2.17 2.93 -5.21
C VAL A 51 2.35 1.43 -5.42
N LEU A 52 3.33 0.98 -6.20
CA LEU A 52 3.61 -0.45 -6.32
C LEU A 52 4.07 -1.08 -4.99
N ALA A 53 4.60 -0.28 -4.06
CA ALA A 53 5.05 -0.76 -2.76
C ALA A 53 3.91 -0.95 -1.75
N THR A 54 2.69 -0.49 -2.04
CA THR A 54 1.51 -0.75 -1.17
C THR A 54 0.92 -2.14 -1.39
N ASP A 55 1.38 -2.88 -2.41
CA ASP A 55 1.02 -4.28 -2.63
C ASP A 55 1.47 -5.13 -1.42
N MET A 56 0.50 -5.67 -0.67
CA MET A 56 0.74 -6.44 0.54
C MET A 56 1.58 -7.71 0.31
N SER A 57 1.67 -8.23 -0.92
CA SER A 57 2.59 -9.34 -1.24
C SER A 57 4.07 -8.97 -1.06
N LYS A 58 4.41 -7.67 -1.07
CA LYS A 58 5.78 -7.15 -0.91
C LYS A 58 6.13 -6.80 0.54
N HIS A 59 5.16 -6.88 1.45
CA HIS A 59 5.33 -6.44 2.84
C HIS A 59 6.54 -7.10 3.52
N MET A 60 6.67 -8.43 3.41
CA MET A 60 7.74 -9.17 4.09
C MET A 60 9.13 -8.85 3.53
N SER A 61 9.28 -8.68 2.21
CA SER A 61 10.55 -8.26 1.61
C SER A 61 10.92 -6.84 2.02
N MET A 62 9.95 -5.90 2.01
CA MET A 62 10.19 -4.52 2.42
C MET A 62 10.59 -4.42 3.90
N LEU A 63 9.94 -5.20 4.76
CA LEU A 63 10.26 -5.26 6.17
C LEU A 63 11.66 -5.83 6.42
N ALA A 64 12.06 -6.86 5.68
CA ALA A 64 13.41 -7.42 5.75
C ALA A 64 14.48 -6.37 5.36
N ASP A 65 14.28 -5.69 4.24
CA ASP A 65 15.20 -4.65 3.77
C ASP A 65 15.28 -3.47 4.75
N LEU A 66 14.15 -3.09 5.35
CA LEU A 66 14.11 -2.03 6.37
C LEU A 66 14.88 -2.44 7.63
N LYS A 67 14.73 -3.69 8.10
CA LYS A 67 15.50 -4.22 9.25
C LYS A 67 17.00 -4.14 9.00
N THR A 68 17.47 -4.62 7.85
CA THR A 68 18.90 -4.53 7.46
C THR A 68 19.39 -3.08 7.40
N THR A 69 18.56 -2.16 6.91
CA THR A 69 18.87 -0.73 6.85
C THR A 69 19.01 -0.13 8.25
N VAL A 70 18.11 -0.48 9.17
CA VAL A 70 18.16 -0.04 10.58
C VAL A 70 19.40 -0.59 11.28
N GLU A 71 19.75 -1.85 11.08
CA GLU A 71 20.95 -2.47 11.65
C GLU A 71 22.23 -1.82 11.14
N SER A 72 22.33 -1.59 9.83
CA SER A 72 23.45 -0.89 9.20
C SER A 72 23.59 0.54 9.72
N HIS A 73 22.47 1.24 9.89
CA HIS A 73 22.47 2.59 10.46
C HIS A 73 22.94 2.60 11.91
N ARG A 74 22.45 1.66 12.75
CA ARG A 74 22.91 1.52 14.14
C ARG A 74 24.41 1.23 14.22
N ALA A 75 24.93 0.36 13.36
CA ALA A 75 26.36 0.04 13.30
C ALA A 75 27.23 1.23 12.87
N SER A 76 26.70 2.17 12.08
CA SER A 76 27.43 3.35 11.64
C SER A 76 27.71 4.37 12.75
N GLY A 77 26.98 4.31 13.87
CA GLY A 77 27.09 5.27 14.97
C GLY A 77 26.66 6.70 14.61
N LEU A 78 26.07 6.92 13.43
CA LEU A 78 25.58 8.21 12.98
C LEU A 78 24.23 8.53 13.63
N ASN A 79 24.07 9.76 14.11
CA ASN A 79 22.78 10.25 14.64
C ASN A 79 21.78 10.65 13.54
N VAL A 80 22.18 10.60 12.27
CA VAL A 80 21.36 11.03 11.13
C VAL A 80 21.32 9.92 10.09
N LEU A 81 20.12 9.62 9.57
CA LEU A 81 19.93 8.66 8.48
C LEU A 81 20.70 9.11 7.23
N ASN A 82 21.55 8.23 6.70
CA ASN A 82 22.26 8.48 5.46
C ASN A 82 21.32 8.24 4.27
N LEU A 83 20.85 9.33 3.65
CA LEU A 83 19.92 9.33 2.51
C LEU A 83 20.59 9.78 1.20
N SER A 84 21.89 9.52 1.05
CA SER A 84 22.70 10.01 -0.07
C SER A 84 22.27 9.45 -1.43
N THR A 85 21.84 8.18 -1.48
CA THR A 85 21.46 7.51 -2.74
C THR A 85 19.95 7.59 -3.01
N TYR A 86 19.57 7.54 -4.30
CA TYR A 86 18.17 7.42 -4.68
C TYR A 86 17.54 6.16 -4.09
N THR A 87 18.25 5.03 -4.15
CA THR A 87 17.80 3.73 -3.66
C THR A 87 17.42 3.78 -2.18
N THR A 88 18.28 4.36 -1.34
CA THR A 88 17.97 4.50 0.09
C THR A 88 16.78 5.44 0.32
N ARG A 89 16.71 6.55 -0.42
CA ARG A 89 15.56 7.47 -0.31
C ARG A 89 14.25 6.82 -0.69
N ILE A 90 14.21 6.10 -1.83
CA ILE A 90 12.97 5.49 -2.31
C ILE A 90 12.53 4.35 -1.39
N GLN A 91 13.46 3.53 -0.89
CA GLN A 91 13.15 2.45 0.06
C GLN A 91 12.52 2.99 1.35
N ILE A 92 13.04 4.09 1.89
CA ILE A 92 12.47 4.74 3.09
C ILE A 92 11.10 5.33 2.78
N LEU A 93 10.92 6.01 1.64
CA LEU A 93 9.63 6.57 1.24
C LEU A 93 8.57 5.47 1.01
N GLN A 94 8.95 4.35 0.40
CA GLN A 94 8.08 3.18 0.21
C GLN A 94 7.59 2.64 1.55
N ASN A 95 8.51 2.42 2.50
CA ASN A 95 8.16 1.97 3.85
C ASN A 95 7.28 3.01 4.60
N LEU A 96 7.52 4.31 4.38
CA LEU A 96 6.72 5.36 5.01
C LEU A 96 5.27 5.35 4.48
N VAL A 97 5.08 5.25 3.18
CA VAL A 97 3.74 5.15 2.57
C VAL A 97 3.05 3.86 2.99
N HIS A 98 3.78 2.73 2.99
CA HIS A 98 3.25 1.43 3.43
C HIS A 98 2.82 1.46 4.90
N ALA A 99 3.64 2.03 5.79
CA ALA A 99 3.29 2.20 7.20
C ALA A 99 2.09 3.13 7.39
N ALA A 100 1.93 4.15 6.54
CA ALA A 100 0.76 5.02 6.57
C ALA A 100 -0.52 4.25 6.17
N ASP A 101 -0.43 3.37 5.18
CA ASP A 101 -1.53 2.52 4.73
C ASP A 101 -1.97 1.52 5.83
N LEU A 102 -1.00 0.94 6.53
CA LEU A 102 -1.24 0.03 7.66
C LEU A 102 -1.46 0.75 9.01
N SER A 103 -1.62 2.07 9.02
CA SER A 103 -1.60 2.87 10.27
C SER A 103 -2.87 2.78 11.11
N ASN A 104 -3.94 2.12 10.64
CA ASN A 104 -5.24 2.10 11.31
C ASN A 104 -5.17 1.64 12.78
N PRO A 105 -4.47 0.54 13.13
CA PRO A 105 -4.33 0.11 14.52
C PRO A 105 -3.55 1.08 15.42
N ALA A 106 -2.72 1.96 14.84
CA ALA A 106 -1.93 2.94 15.58
C ALA A 106 -2.71 4.24 15.88
N LYS A 107 -3.95 4.37 15.40
CA LYS A 107 -4.81 5.54 15.67
C LYS A 107 -5.54 5.40 17.01
N PRO A 108 -6.06 6.50 17.59
CA PRO A 108 -6.96 6.44 18.74
C PRO A 108 -8.08 5.41 18.54
N LEU A 109 -8.43 4.68 19.60
CA LEU A 109 -9.30 3.50 19.54
C LEU A 109 -10.66 3.78 18.88
N ASN A 110 -11.23 4.97 19.08
CA ASN A 110 -12.50 5.37 18.47
C ASN A 110 -12.42 5.50 16.94
N LEU A 111 -11.26 5.91 16.40
CA LEU A 111 -11.02 5.95 14.96
C LEU A 111 -10.69 4.56 14.42
N TYR A 112 -9.83 3.81 15.13
CA TYR A 112 -9.48 2.46 14.74
C TYR A 112 -10.71 1.56 14.60
N LYS A 113 -11.66 1.61 15.55
CA LYS A 113 -12.92 0.86 15.47
C LYS A 113 -13.75 1.18 14.22
N GLN A 114 -13.74 2.42 13.74
CA GLN A 114 -14.44 2.80 12.51
C GLN A 114 -13.78 2.16 11.30
N TRP A 115 -12.45 2.23 11.20
CA TRP A 115 -11.70 1.57 10.13
C TRP A 115 -11.91 0.05 10.11
N VAL A 116 -11.90 -0.60 11.28
CA VAL A 116 -12.19 -2.04 11.40
C VAL A 116 -13.59 -2.38 10.88
N SER A 117 -14.59 -1.54 11.18
CA SER A 117 -15.95 -1.76 10.67
C SER A 117 -16.03 -1.60 9.15
N LEU A 118 -15.32 -0.64 8.59
CA LEU A 118 -15.31 -0.38 7.14
C LEU A 118 -14.64 -1.52 6.37
N ILE A 119 -13.46 -1.96 6.82
CA ILE A 119 -12.73 -3.05 6.15
C ILE A 119 -13.47 -4.39 6.29
N ALA A 120 -14.09 -4.66 7.44
CA ALA A 120 -14.88 -5.88 7.61
C ALA A 120 -16.09 -5.90 6.67
N GLU A 121 -16.80 -4.78 6.52
CA GLU A 121 -17.92 -4.67 5.59
C GLU A 121 -17.47 -4.84 4.13
N GLU A 122 -16.30 -4.32 3.75
CA GLU A 122 -15.73 -4.52 2.42
C GLU A 122 -15.43 -6.01 2.15
N PHE A 123 -14.76 -6.69 3.08
CA PHE A 123 -14.49 -8.13 2.98
C PHE A 123 -15.78 -8.96 2.90
N PHE A 124 -16.79 -8.60 3.69
CA PHE A 124 -18.06 -9.30 3.66
C PHE A 124 -18.80 -9.14 2.33
N ARG A 125 -18.72 -7.96 1.70
CA ARG A 125 -19.25 -7.76 0.34
C ARG A 125 -18.51 -8.58 -0.70
N GLN A 126 -17.18 -8.72 -0.57
CA GLN A 126 -16.42 -9.63 -1.41
C GLN A 126 -16.90 -11.08 -1.24
N GLY A 127 -17.06 -11.55 -0.01
CA GLY A 127 -17.52 -12.91 0.27
C GLY A 127 -18.94 -13.19 -0.22
N ASP A 128 -19.83 -12.20 -0.15
CA ASP A 128 -21.17 -12.31 -0.74
C ASP A 128 -21.09 -12.46 -2.26
N ARG A 129 -20.20 -11.70 -2.91
CA ARG A 129 -19.99 -11.80 -4.36
C ARG A 129 -19.36 -13.12 -4.77
N GLU A 130 -18.41 -13.63 -4.00
CA GLU A 130 -17.80 -14.96 -4.20
C GLU A 130 -18.87 -16.06 -4.09
N ARG A 131 -19.76 -15.97 -3.10
CA ARG A 131 -20.90 -16.88 -2.94
C ARG A 131 -21.86 -16.85 -4.13
N GLU A 132 -22.21 -15.66 -4.61
CA GLU A 132 -23.06 -15.49 -5.80
C GLU A 132 -22.44 -16.08 -7.08
N LEU A 133 -21.11 -15.99 -7.20
CA LEU A 133 -20.36 -16.57 -8.31
C LEU A 133 -20.11 -18.08 -8.16
N GLY A 134 -20.48 -18.67 -7.02
CA GLY A 134 -20.27 -20.08 -6.73
C GLY A 134 -18.80 -20.47 -6.59
N ILE A 135 -17.94 -19.53 -6.18
CA ILE A 135 -16.53 -19.79 -5.91
C ILE A 135 -16.27 -19.88 -4.39
N GLU A 136 -15.11 -20.42 -4.02
CA GLU A 136 -14.70 -20.50 -2.62
C GLU A 136 -14.62 -19.09 -2.01
N ILE A 137 -15.24 -18.91 -0.83
CA ILE A 137 -15.22 -17.64 -0.12
C ILE A 137 -13.84 -17.46 0.49
N SER A 138 -13.21 -16.32 0.20
CA SER A 138 -11.89 -15.98 0.68
C SER A 138 -11.84 -15.95 2.21
N PRO A 139 -10.68 -16.26 2.83
CA PRO A 139 -10.48 -16.08 4.27
C PRO A 139 -10.94 -14.69 4.69
N MET A 140 -11.56 -14.59 5.87
CA MET A 140 -12.07 -13.33 6.46
C MET A 140 -13.29 -12.70 5.78
N CYS A 141 -13.72 -13.20 4.62
CA CYS A 141 -14.79 -12.61 3.83
C CYS A 141 -16.18 -13.18 4.16
N ASP A 142 -16.27 -14.23 4.98
CA ASP A 142 -17.56 -14.80 5.38
C ASP A 142 -18.08 -14.16 6.69
N ARG A 143 -19.11 -13.32 6.56
CA ARG A 143 -19.80 -12.66 7.68
C ARG A 143 -20.48 -13.62 8.68
N THR A 144 -20.67 -14.89 8.34
CA THR A 144 -21.35 -15.87 9.20
C THR A 144 -20.40 -16.60 10.16
N VAL A 145 -19.10 -16.66 9.84
CA VAL A 145 -18.09 -17.38 10.63
C VAL A 145 -16.92 -16.50 11.10
N SER A 146 -16.72 -15.32 10.50
CA SER A 146 -15.57 -14.47 10.81
C SER A 146 -15.66 -13.82 12.21
N CYS A 147 -14.61 -13.97 13.00
CA CYS A 147 -14.47 -13.31 14.30
C CYS A 147 -13.59 -12.05 14.19
N ILE A 148 -14.21 -10.89 13.98
CA ILE A 148 -13.51 -9.61 13.78
C ILE A 148 -12.48 -9.32 14.89
N PRO A 149 -12.78 -9.46 16.20
CA PRO A 149 -11.79 -9.17 17.23
C PRO A 149 -10.55 -10.07 17.15
N SER A 150 -10.72 -11.38 16.98
CA SER A 150 -9.60 -12.34 16.88
C SER A 150 -8.73 -12.05 15.66
N SER A 151 -9.37 -11.73 14.54
CA SER A 151 -8.70 -11.32 13.32
C SER A 151 -7.84 -10.07 13.48
N GLN A 152 -8.32 -9.07 14.22
CA GLN A 152 -7.55 -7.85 14.48
C GLN A 152 -6.35 -8.09 15.41
N VAL A 153 -6.47 -9.01 16.37
CA VAL A 153 -5.31 -9.44 17.18
C VAL A 153 -4.27 -10.11 16.29
N TRP A 154 -4.70 -11.05 15.44
CA TRP A 154 -3.80 -11.73 14.51
C TRP A 154 -3.08 -10.76 13.56
N TYR A 155 -3.81 -9.81 12.96
CA TYR A 155 -3.25 -8.79 12.06
C TYR A 155 -2.21 -7.88 12.73
N GLN A 156 -2.26 -7.71 14.06
CA GLN A 156 -1.27 -6.91 14.78
C GLN A 156 -0.02 -7.72 15.16
N GLU A 157 -0.14 -9.03 15.30
CA GLU A 157 0.95 -9.92 15.70
C GLU A 157 1.83 -10.38 14.52
N TYR A 158 1.28 -10.41 13.30
CA TYR A 158 1.90 -10.98 12.10
C TYR A 158 1.91 -10.01 10.92
#